data_AF-A0A0P9N311-F1
#
_entry.id   AF-A0A0P9N311-F1
#
_cell.length_a   1.000
_cell.length_b   1.000
_cell.length_c   1.000
_cell.angle_alpha   90.00
_cell.angle_beta   90.00
_cell.angle_gamma   90.00
#
_symmetry.space_group_name_H-M   'P 1'
#
loop_
_entity.id
_entity.type
_entity.pdbx_description
1 polymer ?
#
loop_
_entity_poly.entity_id
_entity_poly.type
_entity_poly.pdbx_seq_one_letter_code
_entity_poly.pdbx_strand_id
1 'polypeptide(L)'
;MPEFDRRVLEVLREPLESGHIVISRARDRVRFPARFQLVAAMNPCPCGYLGEPTGRCRCSSEQVQRYRNKLSGPLLDRIDLHLTVAREATALNPDSTTSENTASAAAVVAQARERQQRRQGCANAFLDLPGLRAVQCR
;
A
#
# COMPACT_ATOMS: atom_id res chain seq x y z
N MET A 1 8.44 -4.75 -3.16
CA MET A 1 7.57 -5.13 -4.30
C MET A 1 8.33 -5.46 -5.58
N PRO A 2 9.31 -4.68 -6.07
CA PRO A 2 10.04 -4.97 -7.31
C PRO A 2 10.92 -6.25 -7.28
N GLU A 3 10.97 -6.90 -6.12
CA GLU A 3 11.61 -8.21 -5.90
C GLU A 3 10.75 -9.37 -6.40
N PHE A 4 9.43 -9.18 -6.56
CA PHE A 4 8.54 -10.18 -7.14
C PHE A 4 8.56 -10.14 -8.68
N ASP A 5 8.24 -11.28 -9.30
CA ASP A 5 8.10 -11.37 -10.75
C ASP A 5 7.00 -10.41 -11.23
N ARG A 6 7.27 -9.70 -12.34
CA ARG A 6 6.33 -8.73 -12.92
C ARG A 6 4.96 -9.35 -13.19
N ARG A 7 4.91 -10.59 -13.69
CA ARG A 7 3.64 -11.27 -14.00
C ARG A 7 2.80 -11.47 -12.75
N VAL A 8 3.43 -11.81 -11.62
CA VAL A 8 2.74 -11.97 -10.32
C VAL A 8 2.16 -10.65 -9.85
N LEU A 9 2.90 -9.56 -10.01
CA LEU A 9 2.45 -8.22 -9.65
C LEU A 9 1.29 -7.74 -10.54
N GLU A 10 1.32 -8.03 -11.84
CA GLU A 10 0.20 -7.71 -12.74
C GLU A 10 -1.08 -8.46 -12.38
N VAL A 11 -0.98 -9.72 -11.90
CA VAL A 11 -2.13 -10.51 -11.47
C VAL A 11 -2.86 -9.88 -10.27
N LEU A 12 -2.19 -9.05 -9.46
CA LEU A 12 -2.84 -8.35 -8.33
C LEU A 12 -3.86 -7.31 -8.78
N ARG A 13 -3.86 -6.88 -10.05
CA ARG A 13 -4.80 -5.86 -10.54
C ARG A 13 -6.25 -6.30 -10.43
N GLU A 14 -6.57 -7.51 -10.89
CA GLU A 14 -7.93 -8.06 -10.84
C GLU A 14 -8.50 -8.13 -9.41
N PRO A 15 -7.81 -8.70 -8.41
CA PRO A 15 -8.34 -8.74 -7.05
C PRO A 15 -8.40 -7.36 -6.38
N LEU A 16 -7.47 -6.45 -6.68
CA LEU A 16 -7.53 -5.08 -6.17
C LEU A 16 -8.75 -4.31 -6.71
N GLU A 17 -9.14 -4.57 -7.95
CA GLU A 17 -10.27 -3.89 -8.60
C GLU A 17 -11.61 -4.54 -8.29
N SER A 18 -11.65 -5.88 -8.34
CA SER A 18 -12.90 -6.63 -8.32
C SER A 18 -13.20 -7.30 -6.96
N GLY A 19 -12.19 -7.39 -6.09
CA GLY A 19 -12.29 -8.09 -4.81
C GLY A 19 -12.49 -9.61 -4.94
N HIS A 20 -12.22 -10.19 -6.11
CA HIS A 20 -12.30 -11.62 -6.35
C HIS A 20 -11.30 -12.04 -7.41
N ILE A 21 -11.11 -13.34 -7.56
CA ILE A 21 -10.37 -13.94 -8.68
C ILE A 21 -11.22 -15.02 -9.32
N VAL A 22 -11.04 -15.22 -10.62
CA VAL A 22 -11.69 -16.30 -11.37
C VAL A 22 -10.65 -17.30 -11.81
N ILE A 23 -10.78 -18.54 -11.35
CA ILE A 23 -9.91 -19.65 -11.77
C ILE A 23 -10.67 -20.48 -12.81
N SER A 24 -10.18 -20.43 -14.05
CA SER A 24 -10.69 -21.25 -15.16
C SER A 24 -9.81 -22.49 -15.36
N ARG A 25 -10.42 -23.67 -15.32
CA ARG A 25 -9.83 -24.97 -15.67
C ARG A 25 -10.67 -25.60 -16.79
N ALA A 26 -10.15 -26.65 -17.42
CA ALA A 26 -10.69 -27.20 -18.67
C ALA A 26 -12.21 -27.43 -18.72
N ARG A 27 -12.85 -27.72 -17.58
CA ARG A 27 -14.30 -27.96 -17.50
C ARG A 27 -15.05 -27.00 -16.57
N ASP A 28 -14.35 -26.19 -15.79
CA ASP A 28 -14.95 -25.44 -14.68
C ASP A 28 -14.39 -24.03 -14.57
N ARG A 29 -15.26 -23.10 -14.14
CA ARG A 29 -14.91 -21.73 -13.80
C ARG A 29 -15.41 -21.41 -12.41
N VAL A 30 -14.50 -21.17 -11.48
CA VAL A 30 -14.84 -20.91 -10.07
C VAL A 30 -14.35 -19.53 -9.65
N ARG A 31 -15.20 -18.82 -8.90
CA ARG A 31 -14.92 -17.49 -8.37
C ARG A 31 -14.56 -17.59 -6.89
N PHE A 32 -13.42 -17.02 -6.50
CA PHE A 32 -12.96 -16.99 -5.11
C PHE A 32 -12.92 -15.54 -4.60
N PRO A 33 -13.32 -15.29 -3.34
CA PRO A 33 -13.20 -13.96 -2.74
C PRO A 33 -11.72 -13.59 -2.56
N ALA A 34 -11.39 -12.33 -2.84
CA ALA A 34 -10.03 -11.80 -2.74
C ALA A 34 -10.03 -10.31 -2.32
N ARG A 35 -10.91 -9.94 -1.39
CA ARG A 35 -10.95 -8.57 -0.81
C ARG A 35 -9.90 -8.47 0.30
N PHE A 36 -8.90 -7.62 0.10
CA PHE A 36 -7.84 -7.36 1.09
C PHE A 36 -7.38 -5.90 1.04
N GLN A 37 -6.75 -5.44 2.11
CA GLN A 37 -5.98 -4.20 2.12
C GLN A 37 -4.55 -4.50 1.69
N LEU A 38 -4.09 -3.91 0.60
CA LEU A 38 -2.68 -4.01 0.21
C LEU A 38 -1.86 -3.01 1.03
N VAL A 39 -0.86 -3.52 1.74
CA VAL A 39 0.22 -2.72 2.34
C VAL A 39 1.51 -3.27 1.79
N ALA A 40 2.32 -2.40 1.20
CA ALA A 40 3.53 -2.82 0.52
C ALA A 40 4.66 -1.81 0.70
N ALA A 41 5.87 -2.33 0.73
CA ALA A 41 7.09 -1.54 0.77
C ALA A 41 8.02 -1.94 -0.36
N MET A 42 8.86 -0.99 -0.78
CA MET A 42 9.94 -1.25 -1.72
C MET A 42 11.12 -0.35 -1.45
N ASN A 43 12.31 -0.84 -1.79
CA ASN A 43 13.50 -0.01 -1.82
C ASN A 43 13.37 1.11 -2.88
N PRO A 44 14.04 2.27 -2.70
CA PRO A 44 13.99 3.37 -3.68
C PRO A 44 14.78 3.06 -4.98
N CYS A 45 15.70 2.10 -4.93
CA CYS A 45 16.52 1.59 -6.03
C CYS A 45 16.99 0.15 -5.72
N PRO A 46 17.66 -0.58 -6.65
CA PRO A 46 18.14 -1.93 -6.41
C PRO A 46 19.07 -2.07 -5.20
N CYS A 47 19.92 -1.07 -4.94
CA CYS A 47 20.85 -1.12 -3.80
C CYS A 47 20.26 -0.56 -2.49
N GLY A 48 19.07 0.03 -2.52
CA GLY A 48 18.39 0.58 -1.33
C GLY A 48 18.84 1.97 -0.86
N TYR A 49 19.99 2.48 -1.34
CA TYR A 49 20.61 3.71 -0.81
C TYR A 49 20.24 5.01 -1.55
N LEU A 50 19.35 4.96 -2.55
CA LEU A 50 19.01 6.15 -3.33
C LEU A 50 18.34 7.22 -2.45
N GLY A 51 18.92 8.42 -2.42
CA GLY A 51 18.44 9.53 -1.59
C GLY A 51 19.09 9.58 -0.20
N GLU A 52 19.99 8.65 0.14
CA GLU A 52 20.75 8.74 1.39
C GLU A 52 21.88 9.79 1.31
N PRO A 53 22.04 10.66 2.33
CA PRO A 53 23.10 11.67 2.38
C PRO A 53 24.52 11.10 2.39
N THR A 54 24.68 9.82 2.74
CA THR A 54 25.98 9.14 2.85
C THR A 54 26.64 8.85 1.49
N GLY A 55 25.93 9.04 0.38
CA GLY A 55 26.45 8.80 -0.96
C GLY A 55 26.71 7.32 -1.29
N ARG A 56 26.17 6.39 -0.49
CA ARG A 56 26.38 4.94 -0.68
C ARG A 56 25.71 4.36 -1.93
N CYS A 57 24.76 5.08 -2.53
CA CYS A 57 24.10 4.65 -3.75
C CYS A 57 25.07 4.66 -4.92
N ARG A 58 25.21 3.52 -5.60
CA ARG A 58 26.02 3.37 -6.82
C ARG A 58 25.19 3.11 -8.08
N CYS A 59 23.86 3.18 -7.96
CA CYS A 59 22.96 2.91 -9.08
C CYS A 59 22.97 4.08 -10.07
N SER A 60 23.07 3.78 -11.36
CA SER A 60 22.84 4.77 -12.42
C SER A 60 21.35 5.17 -12.48
N SER A 61 21.06 6.33 -13.09
CA SER A 61 19.68 6.77 -13.34
C SER A 61 18.89 5.73 -14.12
N GLU A 62 19.50 5.08 -15.11
CA GLU A 62 18.89 4.01 -15.90
C GLU A 62 18.55 2.78 -15.05
N GLN A 63 19.46 2.36 -14.15
CA GLN A 63 19.21 1.24 -13.22
C GLN A 63 18.05 1.54 -12.27
N VAL A 64 17.99 2.77 -11.75
CA VAL A 64 16.88 3.23 -10.89
C VAL A 64 15.56 3.19 -11.66
N GLN A 65 15.54 3.75 -12.86
CA GLN A 65 14.32 3.80 -13.69
C GLN A 65 13.85 2.39 -14.05
N ARG A 66 14.77 1.51 -14.48
CA ARG A 66 14.47 0.10 -14.79
C ARG A 66 13.90 -0.64 -13.58
N TYR A 67 14.43 -0.38 -12.39
CA TYR A 67 13.93 -0.99 -11.15
C TYR A 67 12.52 -0.54 -10.80
N ARG A 68 12.23 0.76 -10.89
CA ARG A 68 10.89 1.32 -10.64
C ARG A 68 9.87 0.83 -11.68
N ASN A 69 10.28 0.72 -12.94
CA ASN A 69 9.46 0.23 -14.05
C ASN A 69 9.09 -1.26 -13.96
N LYS A 70 9.62 -2.01 -12.99
CA LYS A 70 9.12 -3.35 -12.67
C LYS A 70 7.68 -3.32 -12.17
N LEU A 71 7.27 -2.22 -11.56
CA LEU A 71 5.87 -1.93 -11.24
C LEU A 71 5.25 -1.19 -12.44
N SER A 72 4.12 -1.68 -12.92
CA SER A 72 3.41 -1.02 -14.01
C SER A 72 2.58 0.15 -13.51
N GLY A 73 2.40 1.16 -14.37
CA GLY A 73 1.47 2.27 -14.12
C GLY A 73 0.07 1.78 -13.73
N PRO A 74 -0.56 0.87 -14.50
CA PRO A 74 -1.89 0.34 -14.16
C PRO A 74 -2.01 -0.32 -12.78
N LEU A 75 -0.94 -0.92 -12.25
CA LEU A 75 -0.93 -1.43 -10.87
C LEU A 75 -0.81 -0.28 -9.86
N LEU A 76 0.09 0.67 -10.10
CA LEU A 76 0.29 1.83 -9.25
C LEU A 76 -0.96 2.73 -9.18
N ASP A 77 -1.73 2.82 -10.26
CA ASP A 77 -3.01 3.53 -10.33
C ASP A 77 -4.10 2.89 -9.42
N ARG A 78 -3.83 1.73 -8.82
CA ARG A 78 -4.70 1.04 -7.86
C ARG A 78 -4.20 1.15 -6.42
N ILE A 79 -3.13 1.91 -6.19
CA ILE A 79 -2.59 2.17 -4.86
C ILE A 79 -2.82 3.65 -4.54
N ASP A 80 -3.77 3.92 -3.63
CA ASP A 80 -4.20 5.29 -3.35
C ASP A 80 -3.11 6.13 -2.64
N LEU A 81 -2.27 5.47 -1.85
CA LEU A 81 -1.29 6.13 -0.98
C LEU A 81 0.13 5.69 -1.29
N HIS A 82 0.93 6.64 -1.77
CA HIS A 82 2.38 6.47 -1.95
C HIS A 82 3.13 7.36 -0.97
N LEU A 83 3.84 6.74 -0.03
CA LEU A 83 4.69 7.44 0.92
C LEU A 83 6.15 7.11 0.67
N THR A 84 6.98 8.15 0.55
CA THR A 84 8.43 7.98 0.56
C THR A 84 8.90 8.09 2.00
N VAL A 85 9.42 6.99 2.54
CA VAL A 85 9.99 6.96 3.89
C VAL A 85 11.49 7.18 3.77
N ALA A 86 11.98 8.32 4.26
CA ALA A 86 13.40 8.56 4.34
C ALA A 86 14.03 7.65 5.39
N ARG A 87 15.27 7.24 5.17
CA ARG A 87 16.02 6.52 6.20
C ARG A 87 16.28 7.44 7.38
N GLU A 88 15.97 6.98 8.58
CA GLU A 88 16.28 7.68 9.82
C GLU A 88 17.80 7.72 10.04
N ALA A 89 18.36 8.91 10.26
CA ALA A 89 19.80 9.13 10.40
C ALA A 89 20.31 8.90 11.83
N THR A 90 19.44 9.01 12.82
CA THR A 90 19.74 8.85 14.24
C THR A 90 19.45 7.44 14.70
N ALA A 91 20.35 6.87 15.51
CA ALA A 91 20.16 5.59 16.15
C ALA A 91 18.78 5.53 16.80
N LEU A 92 18.08 4.41 16.64
CA LEU A 92 16.88 4.04 17.37
C LEU A 92 17.23 3.98 18.87
N ASN A 93 17.34 5.13 19.52
CA ASN A 93 17.21 5.27 20.96
C ASN A 93 15.75 5.64 21.20
N PRO A 94 14.83 4.66 21.28
CA PRO A 94 13.56 4.97 21.87
C PRO A 94 13.87 5.37 23.31
N ASP A 95 13.64 6.64 23.67
CA ASP A 95 13.37 6.95 25.06
C ASP A 95 12.22 6.00 25.47
N SER A 96 12.55 4.99 26.28
CA SER A 96 11.70 3.85 26.61
C SER A 96 10.47 4.24 27.45
N THR A 97 10.19 5.52 27.59
CA THR A 97 9.17 6.10 28.46
C THR A 97 7.87 6.47 27.75
N THR A 98 7.79 6.40 26.42
CA THR A 98 6.57 6.86 25.70
C THR A 98 6.27 6.10 24.41
N SER A 99 6.63 4.82 24.33
CA SER A 99 6.04 3.96 23.31
C SER A 99 4.57 3.77 23.64
N GLU A 100 3.67 4.40 22.88
CA GLU A 100 2.25 4.02 22.87
C GLU A 100 2.18 2.50 22.72
N ASN A 101 1.56 1.83 23.68
CA ASN A 101 1.38 0.40 23.58
C ASN A 101 0.26 0.12 22.57
N THR A 102 0.18 -1.13 22.12
CA THR A 102 -0.84 -1.52 21.14
C THR A 102 -2.27 -1.28 21.63
N ALA A 103 -2.50 -1.26 22.94
CA ALA A 103 -3.81 -0.95 23.53
C ALA A 103 -4.18 0.54 23.37
N SER A 104 -3.26 1.47 23.63
CA SER A 104 -3.51 2.90 23.43
C SER A 104 -3.71 3.23 21.94
N ALA A 105 -2.88 2.65 21.06
CA ALA A 105 -3.05 2.80 19.62
C ALA A 105 -4.40 2.24 19.13
N ALA A 106 -4.82 1.08 19.64
CA ALA A 106 -6.13 0.49 19.32
C ALA A 106 -7.29 1.41 19.72
N ALA A 107 -7.21 2.09 20.86
CA ALA A 107 -8.23 3.05 21.30
C ALA A 107 -8.34 4.24 20.32
N VAL A 108 -7.22 4.79 19.85
CA VAL A 108 -7.22 5.86 18.83
C VAL A 108 -7.82 5.38 17.52
N VAL A 109 -7.45 4.18 17.06
CA VAL A 109 -8.02 3.58 15.84
C VAL A 109 -9.52 3.36 15.97
N ALA A 110 -10.00 2.90 17.14
CA ALA A 110 -11.42 2.70 17.39
C ALA A 110 -12.20 4.03 17.32
N GLN A 111 -11.68 5.10 17.91
CA GLN A 111 -12.30 6.43 17.83
C GLN A 111 -12.36 6.94 16.39
N ALA A 112 -11.29 6.75 15.61
CA ALA A 112 -11.27 7.12 14.19
C ALA A 112 -12.32 6.34 13.40
N ARG A 113 -12.43 5.03 13.62
CA ARG A 113 -13.47 4.17 13.00
C ARG A 113 -14.88 4.60 13.39
N GLU A 114 -15.12 4.97 14.65
CA GLU A 114 -16.43 5.41 15.09
C GLU A 114 -16.84 6.74 14.43
N ARG A 115 -15.94 7.73 14.40
CA ARG A 115 -16.18 9.00 13.68
C ARG A 115 -16.52 8.75 12.22
N GLN A 116 -15.79 7.84 11.59
CA GLN A 116 -16.05 7.44 10.22
C GLN A 116 -17.43 6.78 10.07
N GLN A 117 -17.76 5.81 10.91
CA GLN A 117 -19.05 5.11 10.88
C GLN A 117 -20.22 6.08 11.08
N ARG A 118 -20.10 7.06 11.99
CA ARG A 118 -21.11 8.11 12.19
C ARG A 118 -21.25 9.02 10.97
N ARG A 119 -20.14 9.33 10.29
CA ARG A 119 -20.14 10.22 9.12
C ARG A 119 -20.79 9.60 7.89
N GLN A 120 -20.55 8.31 7.62
CA GLN A 120 -20.90 7.70 6.34
C GLN A 120 -21.56 6.32 6.42
N GLY A 121 -21.71 5.74 7.62
CA GLY A 121 -22.37 4.44 7.81
C GLY A 121 -21.58 3.22 7.34
N CYS A 122 -20.37 3.37 6.79
CA CYS A 122 -19.54 2.27 6.32
C CYS A 122 -18.03 2.56 6.40
N ALA A 123 -17.22 1.52 6.16
CA ALA A 123 -15.78 1.67 5.98
C ALA A 123 -15.45 2.45 4.68
N ASN A 124 -14.29 3.12 4.60
CA ASN A 124 -13.91 3.97 3.45
C ASN A 124 -13.76 3.11 2.20
N ALA A 125 -13.30 1.86 2.39
CA ALA A 125 -13.21 0.84 1.36
C ALA A 125 -14.57 0.45 0.73
N PHE A 126 -15.69 0.87 1.30
CA PHE A 126 -17.04 0.61 0.78
C PHE A 126 -17.75 1.88 0.29
N LEU A 127 -17.06 3.03 0.24
CA LEU A 127 -17.61 4.21 -0.41
C LEU A 127 -17.50 4.06 -1.92
N ASP A 128 -18.62 4.27 -2.61
CA ASP A 128 -18.62 4.51 -4.05
C ASP A 128 -18.34 5.99 -4.35
N LEU A 129 -18.18 6.31 -5.63
CA LEU A 129 -17.95 7.69 -6.10
C LEU A 129 -19.01 8.69 -5.58
N PRO A 130 -20.32 8.39 -5.63
CA PRO A 130 -21.34 9.20 -4.98
C PRO A 130 -21.13 9.39 -3.47
N GLY A 131 -20.86 8.32 -2.73
CA GLY A 131 -20.62 8.36 -1.29
C GLY A 131 -19.40 9.19 -0.91
N LEU A 132 -18.31 9.10 -1.68
CA LEU A 132 -17.12 9.94 -1.52
C LEU A 132 -17.46 11.43 -1.64
N ARG A 133 -18.22 11.83 -2.66
CA ARG A 133 -18.62 13.23 -2.88
C ARG A 133 -19.51 13.75 -1.75
N ALA A 134 -20.44 12.93 -1.26
CA ALA A 134 -21.34 13.31 -0.17
C ALA A 134 -20.59 13.54 1.16
N VAL A 135 -19.46 12.87 1.37
CA VAL A 135 -18.65 12.95 2.59
C VAL A 135 -17.60 14.07 2.51
N GLN A 136 -17.07 14.39 1.31
CA GLN A 136 -16.07 15.45 1.11
C GLN A 136 -16.64 16.87 1.11
N CYS A 137 -17.92 17.05 0.77
CA CYS A 137 -18.56 18.38 0.73
C CYS A 137 -19.11 18.87 2.09
N ARG A 138 -18.53 18.43 3.22
CA ARG A 138 -18.84 18.94 4.56
C ARG A 138 -17.60 19.46 5.27
#